data_AF-A0A318XN18-F1
#
_entry.id   AF-A0A318XN18-F1
#
_cell.length_a   1.000
_cell.length_b   1.000
_cell.length_c   1.000
_cell.angle_alpha   90.00
_cell.angle_beta   90.00
_cell.angle_gamma   90.00
#
_symmetry.space_group_name_H-M   'P 1'
#
loop_
_entity.id
_entity.type
_entity.pdbx_description
1 polymer ?
#
loop_
_entity_poly.entity_id
_entity_poly.type
_entity_poly.pdbx_seq_one_letter_code
_entity_poly.pdbx_strand_id
1 'polypeptide(L)'
;MSNNVKLYEEGQENTSTLNVIIGNIIMILWFAVGTLACAFLSRIVAIIYLTYSIVMIYFVMRKLVCTNCYYYGKNCSMGWGKLASLFFKKGDISKFKGCGGQKLAPVVYGVISIIPIILIIISLVKAFTLTKIAVLVVFLLITVYTNVISRKTSCSKCKMRYECSGCIVK
;
A
#
# COMPACT_ATOMS: atom_id res chain seq x y z
N MET A 1 2.26 25.19 -21.19
CA MET A 1 2.79 25.49 -19.84
C MET A 1 3.55 24.27 -19.34
N SER A 2 4.87 24.38 -19.22
CA SER A 2 5.70 23.39 -18.53
C SER A 2 5.30 23.40 -17.05
N ASN A 3 4.44 22.46 -16.63
CA ASN A 3 4.17 22.25 -15.21
C ASN A 3 5.46 21.72 -14.58
N ASN A 4 6.27 22.62 -14.03
CA ASN A 4 7.43 22.26 -13.23
C ASN A 4 6.93 21.47 -12.02
N VAL A 5 7.16 20.15 -12.05
CA VAL A 5 6.88 19.24 -10.95
C VAL A 5 7.68 19.71 -9.73
N LYS A 6 7.02 20.04 -8.63
CA LYS A 6 7.69 20.49 -7.41
C LYS A 6 8.21 19.29 -6.62
N LEU A 7 9.52 19.08 -6.67
CA LEU A 7 10.19 18.07 -5.85
C LEU A 7 10.58 18.66 -4.49
N TYR A 8 10.53 17.83 -3.45
CA TYR A 8 11.06 18.19 -2.14
C TYR A 8 12.55 17.93 -2.11
N GLU A 9 13.37 18.98 -2.13
CA GLU A 9 14.83 18.84 -2.33
C GLU A 9 15.54 18.03 -1.24
N GLU A 10 15.08 18.09 0.01
CA GLU A 10 15.66 17.31 1.11
C GLU A 10 15.18 15.85 1.14
N GLY A 11 14.27 15.46 0.23
CA GLY A 11 13.83 14.08 0.10
C GLY A 11 14.97 13.14 -0.33
N GLN A 12 14.90 11.88 0.11
CA GLN A 12 15.95 10.89 -0.15
C GLN A 12 15.93 10.43 -1.61
N GLU A 13 17.10 10.35 -2.26
CA GLU A 13 17.22 9.84 -3.64
C GLU A 13 16.95 8.34 -3.76
N ASN A 14 17.48 7.57 -2.82
CA ASN A 14 17.27 6.13 -2.70
C ASN A 14 17.13 5.75 -1.23
N THR A 15 16.18 4.87 -0.94
CA THR A 15 16.06 4.25 0.38
C THR A 15 16.96 3.01 0.46
N SER A 16 17.50 2.73 1.65
CA SER A 16 18.28 1.52 1.91
C SER A 16 17.47 0.25 1.63
N THR A 17 18.14 -0.78 1.11
CA THR A 17 17.53 -2.08 0.78
C THR A 17 16.88 -2.73 1.99
N LEU A 18 17.46 -2.56 3.20
CA LEU A 18 16.89 -3.09 4.43
C LEU A 18 15.49 -2.54 4.71
N ASN A 19 15.29 -1.23 4.56
CA ASN A 19 13.97 -0.61 4.76
C ASN A 19 12.96 -1.11 3.73
N VAL A 20 13.40 -1.32 2.49
CA VAL A 20 12.57 -1.90 1.42
C VAL A 20 12.13 -3.32 1.79
N ILE A 21 13.05 -4.15 2.28
CA ILE A 21 12.76 -5.53 2.70
C ILE A 21 11.76 -5.53 3.85
N ILE A 22 12.02 -4.75 4.91
CA ILE A 22 11.14 -4.64 6.08
C ILE A 22 9.74 -4.18 5.65
N GLY A 23 9.65 -3.15 4.80
CA GLY A 23 8.37 -2.64 4.30
C GLY A 23 7.56 -3.70 3.56
N ASN A 24 8.20 -4.50 2.70
CA ASN A 24 7.52 -5.58 1.97
C ASN A 24 7.14 -6.75 2.88
N ILE A 25 7.96 -7.09 3.89
CA ILE A 25 7.60 -8.12 4.88
C ILE A 25 6.33 -7.71 5.63
N ILE A 26 6.26 -6.46 6.11
CA ILE A 26 5.07 -5.95 6.82
C ILE A 26 3.85 -5.96 5.90
N MET A 27 4.02 -5.66 4.61
CA MET A 27 2.95 -5.73 3.63
C MET A 27 2.44 -7.15 3.39
N ILE A 28 3.33 -8.12 3.25
CA ILE A 28 2.97 -9.53 3.09
C ILE A 28 2.24 -10.01 4.34
N LEU A 29 2.75 -9.64 5.53
CA LEU A 29 2.10 -9.95 6.80
C LEU A 29 0.68 -9.36 6.86
N TRP A 30 0.50 -8.12 6.41
CA TRP A 30 -0.81 -7.48 6.36
C TRP A 30 -1.80 -8.25 5.47
N PHE A 31 -1.38 -8.70 4.28
CA PHE A 31 -2.23 -9.51 3.41
C PHE A 31 -2.48 -10.90 3.98
N ALA A 32 -1.48 -11.53 4.59
CA ALA A 32 -1.60 -12.85 5.20
C ALA A 32 -2.60 -12.85 6.35
N VAL A 33 -2.47 -11.88 7.28
CA VAL A 33 -3.38 -11.75 8.42
C VAL A 33 -4.79 -11.35 7.96
N GLY A 34 -4.92 -10.46 6.97
CA GLY A 34 -6.22 -10.14 6.38
C GLY A 34 -6.89 -11.33 5.68
N THR A 35 -6.10 -12.17 5.01
CA THR A 35 -6.59 -13.41 4.39
C THR A 35 -7.07 -14.40 5.45
N LEU A 36 -6.31 -14.55 6.54
CA LEU A 36 -6.71 -15.39 7.68
C LEU A 36 -8.01 -14.89 8.31
N ALA A 37 -8.16 -13.57 8.47
CA ALA A 37 -9.39 -12.95 8.96
C ALA A 37 -10.60 -13.29 8.07
N CYS A 38 -10.45 -13.19 6.74
CA CYS A 38 -11.48 -13.59 5.78
C CYS A 38 -11.77 -15.10 5.83
N ALA A 39 -10.75 -15.93 6.06
CA ALA A 39 -10.88 -17.40 6.07
C ALA A 39 -11.72 -17.92 7.23
N PHE A 40 -11.81 -17.17 8.34
CA PHE A 40 -12.73 -17.49 9.44
C PHE A 40 -14.21 -17.42 9.07
N LEU A 41 -14.55 -16.79 7.94
CA LEU A 41 -15.92 -16.78 7.42
C LEU A 41 -16.08 -17.72 6.23
N SER A 42 -15.17 -17.65 5.26
CA SER A 42 -15.20 -18.52 4.08
C SER A 42 -13.84 -18.58 3.39
N ARG A 43 -13.41 -19.78 3.02
CA ARG A 43 -12.17 -20.00 2.27
C ARG A 43 -12.21 -19.36 0.88
N ILE A 44 -13.38 -19.36 0.23
CA ILE A 44 -13.56 -18.73 -1.09
C ILE A 44 -13.35 -17.22 -0.98
N VAL A 45 -13.94 -16.59 0.05
CA VAL A 45 -13.79 -15.14 0.29
C VAL A 45 -12.34 -14.78 0.59
N ALA A 46 -11.63 -15.62 1.34
CA ALA A 46 -10.20 -15.44 1.61
C ALA A 46 -9.35 -15.46 0.33
N ILE A 47 -9.62 -16.42 -0.58
CA ILE A 47 -8.91 -16.51 -1.87
C ILE A 47 -9.18 -15.25 -2.72
N ILE A 48 -10.45 -14.84 -2.84
CA ILE A 48 -10.82 -13.62 -3.58
C ILE A 48 -10.10 -12.39 -3.01
N TYR A 49 -10.09 -12.25 -1.68
CA TYR A 49 -9.41 -11.15 -0.99
C TYR A 49 -7.89 -11.15 -1.27
N LEU A 50 -7.23 -12.30 -1.17
CA LEU A 50 -5.79 -12.41 -1.40
C LEU A 50 -5.44 -12.10 -2.85
N THR A 51 -6.17 -12.67 -3.81
CA THR A 51 -5.99 -12.41 -5.24
C THR A 51 -6.20 -10.94 -5.55
N TYR A 52 -7.29 -10.33 -5.06
CA TYR A 52 -7.54 -8.90 -5.20
C TYR A 52 -6.38 -8.06 -4.65
N SER A 53 -5.93 -8.36 -3.42
CA SER A 53 -4.85 -7.62 -2.76
C SER A 53 -3.55 -7.67 -3.56
N ILE A 54 -3.16 -8.87 -4.03
CA ILE A 54 -1.93 -9.05 -4.83
C ILE A 54 -2.04 -8.32 -6.16
N VAL A 55 -3.12 -8.54 -6.91
CA VAL A 55 -3.32 -7.94 -8.25
C VAL A 55 -3.35 -6.42 -8.15
N MET A 56 -4.12 -5.89 -7.21
CA MET A 56 -4.25 -4.44 -7.08
C MET A 56 -2.94 -3.80 -6.64
N ILE A 57 -2.24 -4.36 -5.65
CA ILE A 57 -1.06 -3.70 -5.08
C ILE A 57 0.17 -3.86 -5.96
N TYR A 58 0.44 -5.06 -6.47
CA TYR A 58 1.68 -5.36 -7.19
C TYR A 58 1.60 -5.10 -8.69
N PHE A 59 0.41 -5.06 -9.29
CA PHE A 59 0.26 -4.82 -10.72
C PHE A 59 -0.46 -3.50 -11.01
N VAL A 60 -1.74 -3.37 -10.64
CA VAL A 60 -2.58 -2.22 -11.02
C VAL A 60 -2.02 -0.92 -10.46
N MET A 61 -1.76 -0.87 -9.16
CA MET A 61 -1.23 0.32 -8.50
C MET A 61 0.18 0.68 -8.96
N ARG A 62 1.03 -0.31 -9.26
CA ARG A 62 2.38 -0.05 -9.79
C ARG A 62 2.33 0.56 -11.18
N LYS A 63 1.47 0.03 -12.04
CA LYS A 63 1.23 0.56 -13.38
C LYS A 63 0.68 1.99 -13.35
N LEU A 64 -0.27 2.29 -12.45
CA LEU A 64 -0.98 3.57 -12.44
C LEU A 64 -0.25 4.69 -11.68
N VAL A 65 0.51 4.36 -10.64
CA VAL A 65 1.21 5.35 -9.80
C VAL A 65 2.70 5.40 -10.08
N CYS A 66 3.38 4.24 -10.05
CA CYS A 66 4.84 4.21 -10.05
C CYS A 66 5.47 4.53 -11.40
N THR A 67 4.77 4.29 -12.52
CA THR A 67 5.25 4.63 -13.88
C THR A 67 5.48 6.13 -14.06
N ASN A 68 4.67 6.97 -13.40
CA ASN A 68 4.77 8.43 -13.43
C ASN A 68 5.52 8.99 -12.20
N CYS A 69 6.09 8.15 -11.33
CA CYS A 69 6.73 8.62 -10.10
C CYS A 69 8.22 8.94 -10.34
N TYR A 70 8.76 9.93 -9.61
CA TYR A 70 10.21 10.23 -9.60
C TYR A 70 11.07 8.99 -9.32
N TYR A 71 10.59 8.09 -8.46
CA TYR A 71 11.31 6.88 -8.09
C TYR A 71 11.20 5.74 -9.11
N TYR A 72 10.63 5.95 -10.31
CA TYR A 72 10.63 4.91 -11.34
C TYR A 72 12.07 4.48 -11.66
N GLY A 73 12.36 3.18 -11.54
CA GLY A 73 13.73 2.63 -11.68
C GLY A 73 14.65 2.86 -10.47
N LYS A 74 14.17 3.54 -9.43
CA LYS A 74 14.90 3.83 -8.18
C LYS A 74 14.29 3.06 -7.00
N ASN A 75 15.03 3.00 -5.90
CA ASN A 75 14.54 2.41 -4.64
C ASN A 75 13.76 3.47 -3.84
N CYS A 76 12.43 3.46 -3.95
CA CYS A 76 11.57 4.14 -2.97
C CYS A 76 11.47 3.34 -1.66
N SER A 77 10.76 3.86 -0.65
CA SER A 77 10.63 3.21 0.67
C SER A 77 10.09 1.78 0.62
N MET A 78 9.32 1.43 -0.41
CA MET A 78 8.78 0.08 -0.64
C MET A 78 9.44 -0.66 -1.82
N GLY A 79 10.43 -0.05 -2.49
CA GLY A 79 11.08 -0.62 -3.68
C GLY A 79 10.18 -0.71 -4.93
N TRP A 80 8.96 -0.19 -4.85
CA TRP A 80 7.96 -0.28 -5.91
C TRP A 80 8.31 0.47 -7.20
N GLY A 81 9.16 1.48 -7.12
CA GLY A 81 9.67 2.19 -8.29
C GLY A 81 10.51 1.28 -9.19
N LYS A 82 11.40 0.50 -8.58
CA LYS A 82 12.18 -0.56 -9.23
C LYS A 82 11.30 -1.70 -9.72
N LEU A 83 10.33 -2.13 -8.91
CA LEU A 83 9.35 -3.15 -9.33
C LEU A 83 8.58 -2.71 -10.57
N ALA A 84 8.10 -1.46 -10.61
CA ALA A 84 7.35 -0.93 -11.74
C ALA A 84 8.20 -0.87 -13.02
N SER A 85 9.49 -0.56 -12.92
CA SER A 85 10.39 -0.54 -14.08
C SER A 85 10.68 -1.90 -14.69
N LEU A 86 10.45 -2.99 -13.95
CA LEU A 86 10.60 -4.35 -14.47
C LEU A 86 9.39 -4.78 -15.30
N PHE A 87 8.19 -4.35 -14.93
CA PHE A 87 6.94 -4.81 -15.54
C PHE A 87 6.31 -3.82 -16.52
N PHE A 88 6.61 -2.53 -16.40
CA PHE A 88 5.94 -1.47 -17.14
C PHE A 88 6.95 -0.50 -17.74
N LYS A 89 6.55 0.21 -18.80
CA LYS A 89 7.36 1.30 -19.38
C LYS A 89 7.26 2.56 -18.53
N LYS A 90 8.30 3.39 -18.60
CA LYS A 90 8.35 4.69 -17.93
C LYS A 90 7.25 5.59 -18.49
N GLY A 91 6.52 6.23 -17.59
CA GLY A 91 5.53 7.24 -17.91
C GLY A 91 6.10 8.65 -17.83
N ASP A 92 5.21 9.63 -17.61
CA ASP A 92 5.54 11.05 -17.55
C ASP A 92 5.32 11.56 -16.13
N ILE A 93 6.38 12.09 -15.52
CA ILE A 93 6.35 12.60 -14.15
C ILE A 93 5.38 13.76 -13.96
N SER A 94 5.15 14.58 -14.99
CA SER A 94 4.20 15.68 -14.95
C SER A 94 2.74 15.21 -14.76
N LYS A 95 2.46 13.94 -15.11
CA LYS A 95 1.14 13.31 -14.97
C LYS A 95 0.96 12.61 -13.63
N PHE A 96 1.92 12.67 -12.72
CA PHE A 96 1.82 12.03 -11.42
C PHE A 96 0.67 12.60 -10.58
N LYS A 97 0.60 13.93 -10.49
CA LYS A 97 -0.42 14.63 -9.72
C LYS A 97 -1.80 14.36 -10.32
N GLY A 98 -2.69 13.78 -9.51
CA GLY A 98 -4.05 13.49 -9.96
C GLY A 98 -4.16 12.31 -10.92
N CYS A 99 -3.11 11.49 -11.06
CA CYS A 99 -3.21 10.26 -11.85
C CYS A 99 -4.31 9.34 -11.30
N GLY A 100 -4.88 8.49 -12.16
CA GLY A 100 -5.94 7.55 -11.76
C GLY A 100 -5.53 6.68 -10.58
N GLY A 101 -4.24 6.31 -10.50
CA GLY A 101 -3.70 5.55 -9.37
C GLY A 101 -3.76 6.31 -8.03
N GLN A 102 -3.47 7.61 -8.00
CA GLN A 102 -3.59 8.40 -6.76
C GLN A 102 -5.04 8.50 -6.29
N LYS A 103 -6.00 8.61 -7.22
CA LYS A 103 -7.44 8.64 -6.92
C LYS A 103 -7.94 7.28 -6.45
N LEU A 104 -7.41 6.20 -7.01
CA LEU A 104 -7.79 4.83 -6.71
C LEU A 104 -7.13 4.30 -5.42
N ALA A 105 -5.97 4.82 -5.03
CA ALA A 105 -5.22 4.34 -3.87
C ALA A 105 -6.07 4.29 -2.58
N PRO A 106 -6.78 5.37 -2.15
CA PRO A 106 -7.57 5.32 -0.92
C PRO A 106 -8.62 4.22 -0.94
N VAL A 107 -9.26 3.98 -2.09
CA VAL A 107 -10.26 2.92 -2.26
C VAL A 107 -9.60 1.55 -2.12
N VAL A 108 -8.47 1.31 -2.79
CA VAL A 108 -7.76 0.02 -2.75
C VAL A 108 -7.28 -0.30 -1.34
N TYR A 109 -6.56 0.62 -0.69
CA TYR A 109 -6.08 0.41 0.67
C TYR A 109 -7.24 0.35 1.68
N GLY A 110 -8.32 1.09 1.43
CA GLY A 110 -9.56 1.02 2.21
C GLY A 110 -10.22 -0.36 2.13
N VAL A 111 -10.39 -0.93 0.93
CA VAL A 111 -10.95 -2.27 0.74
C VAL A 111 -10.07 -3.33 1.42
N ILE A 112 -8.75 -3.26 1.25
CA ILE A 112 -7.80 -4.19 1.88
C ILE A 112 -7.88 -4.11 3.41
N SER A 113 -8.15 -2.92 3.98
CA SER A 113 -8.26 -2.73 5.44
C SER A 113 -9.64 -3.13 5.98
N ILE A 114 -10.70 -2.63 5.36
CA ILE A 114 -12.06 -2.64 5.93
C ILE A 114 -12.72 -4.00 5.75
N ILE A 115 -12.53 -4.67 4.60
CA ILE A 115 -13.19 -5.95 4.33
C ILE A 115 -12.79 -7.02 5.36
N PRO A 116 -11.50 -7.29 5.64
CA PRO A 116 -11.13 -8.26 6.67
C PRO A 116 -11.72 -7.96 8.05
N ILE A 117 -11.78 -6.68 8.44
CA ILE A 117 -12.35 -6.25 9.73
C ILE A 117 -13.85 -6.58 9.79
N ILE A 118 -14.61 -6.23 8.76
CA ILE A 118 -16.05 -6.54 8.71
C ILE A 118 -16.27 -8.05 8.78
N LEU A 119 -15.53 -8.81 7.98
CA LEU A 119 -15.73 -10.26 7.88
C LEU A 119 -15.36 -11.01 9.16
N ILE A 120 -14.28 -10.60 9.86
CA ILE A 120 -13.92 -11.22 11.13
C ILE A 120 -14.88 -10.83 12.25
N ILE A 121 -15.44 -9.61 12.25
CA ILE A 121 -16.51 -9.21 13.18
C ILE A 121 -17.76 -10.08 12.96
N ILE A 122 -18.18 -10.27 11.70
CA ILE A 122 -19.30 -11.18 11.38
C ILE A 122 -18.99 -12.60 11.86
N SER A 123 -17.76 -13.08 11.65
CA SER A 123 -17.36 -14.42 12.11
C SER A 123 -17.36 -14.54 13.65
N LEU A 124 -17.01 -13.48 14.39
CA LEU A 124 -17.06 -13.43 15.85
C LEU A 124 -18.51 -13.50 16.36
N VAL A 125 -19.44 -12.79 15.73
CA VAL A 125 -20.87 -12.82 16.08
C VAL A 125 -21.46 -14.22 15.87
N LYS A 126 -21.04 -14.92 14.81
CA LYS A 126 -21.50 -16.30 14.54
C LYS A 126 -20.93 -17.33 15.51
N ALA A 127 -19.66 -17.20 15.87
CA ALA A 127 -19.01 -18.11 16.81
C ALA A 127 -17.82 -17.41 17.46
N PHE A 128 -17.96 -17.10 18.74
CA PHE A 128 -16.93 -16.41 19.50
C PHE A 128 -15.73 -17.31 19.77
N THR A 129 -14.52 -16.85 19.43
CA THR A 129 -13.27 -17.52 19.80
C THR A 129 -12.16 -16.50 20.09
N LEU A 130 -11.31 -16.81 21.07
CA LEU A 130 -10.15 -15.96 21.41
C LEU A 130 -9.17 -15.81 20.23
N THR A 131 -9.03 -16.84 19.40
CA THR A 131 -8.19 -16.80 18.19
C THR A 131 -8.64 -15.71 17.21
N LYS A 132 -9.96 -15.57 16.99
CA LYS A 132 -10.50 -14.53 16.09
C LYS A 132 -10.25 -13.12 16.64
N ILE A 133 -10.35 -12.94 17.97
CA ILE A 133 -10.00 -11.67 18.61
C ILE A 133 -8.52 -11.36 18.42
N ALA A 134 -7.64 -12.32 18.69
CA ALA A 134 -6.20 -12.13 18.52
C ALA A 134 -5.85 -11.74 17.08
N VAL A 135 -6.44 -12.40 16.08
CA VAL A 135 -6.25 -12.05 14.66
C VAL A 135 -6.78 -10.65 14.34
N LEU A 136 -7.95 -10.27 14.84
CA LEU A 136 -8.50 -8.91 14.65
C LEU A 136 -7.55 -7.85 15.24
N VAL A 137 -7.09 -8.04 16.47
CA VAL A 137 -6.18 -7.08 17.15
C VAL A 137 -4.87 -6.96 16.37
N VAL A 138 -4.25 -8.08 16.01
CA VAL A 138 -3.01 -8.07 15.20
C VAL A 138 -3.23 -7.38 13.86
N PHE A 139 -4.36 -7.65 13.20
CA PHE A 139 -4.69 -7.02 11.92
C PHE A 139 -4.87 -5.51 12.05
N LEU A 140 -5.54 -5.03 13.10
CA LEU A 140 -5.72 -3.61 13.38
C LEU A 140 -4.38 -2.91 13.63
N LEU A 141 -3.51 -3.52 14.44
CA LEU A 141 -2.17 -2.99 14.72
C LEU A 141 -1.33 -2.85 13.43
N ILE A 142 -1.32 -3.88 12.59
CA ILE A 142 -0.60 -3.84 11.31
C ILE A 142 -1.23 -2.78 10.37
N THR A 143 -2.56 -2.67 10.35
CA THR A 143 -3.27 -1.69 9.52
C THR A 143 -2.92 -0.27 9.94
N VAL A 144 -2.92 0.05 11.24
CA VAL A 144 -2.53 1.36 11.78
C VAL A 144 -1.06 1.64 11.48
N TYR A 145 -0.18 0.67 11.74
CA TYR A 145 1.24 0.81 11.47
C TYR A 145 1.50 1.12 9.98
N THR A 146 0.89 0.36 9.07
CA THR A 146 1.12 0.48 7.63
C THR A 146 0.54 1.78 7.07
N ASN A 147 -0.72 2.08 7.39
CA ASN A 147 -1.44 3.19 6.77
C ASN A 147 -1.14 4.55 7.39
N VAL A 148 -0.73 4.60 8.66
CA VAL A 148 -0.47 5.85 9.39
C VAL A 148 1.02 6.03 9.64
N ILE A 149 1.64 5.12 10.40
CA ILE A 149 3.01 5.31 10.91
C ILE A 149 4.04 5.19 9.78
N SER A 150 4.07 4.05 9.11
CA SER A 150 4.98 3.78 7.99
C SER A 150 4.78 4.78 6.85
N ARG A 151 3.52 5.14 6.57
CA ARG A 151 3.18 6.16 5.58
C ARG A 151 3.71 7.54 5.97
N LYS A 152 3.51 7.99 7.20
CA LYS A 152 4.03 9.29 7.69
C LYS A 152 5.55 9.35 7.54
N THR A 153 6.25 8.31 7.98
CA THR A 153 7.72 8.22 7.88
C THR A 153 8.22 8.16 6.44
N SER A 154 7.53 7.43 5.56
CA SER A 154 7.87 7.39 4.14
C SER A 154 7.62 8.72 3.45
N CYS A 155 6.49 9.37 3.79
CA CYS A 155 6.08 10.65 3.23
C CYS A 155 7.06 11.78 3.57
N SER A 156 7.55 11.84 4.81
CA SER A 156 8.48 12.90 5.24
C SER A 156 9.82 12.87 4.49
N LYS A 157 10.22 11.70 3.97
CA LYS A 157 11.48 11.50 3.25
C LYS A 157 11.33 11.44 1.72
N CYS A 158 10.11 11.61 1.20
CA CYS A 158 9.81 11.39 -0.21
C CYS A 158 10.00 12.65 -1.06
N LYS A 159 10.76 12.56 -2.16
CA LYS A 159 10.91 13.65 -3.16
C LYS A 159 9.58 14.08 -3.79
N MET A 160 8.58 13.17 -3.88
CA MET A 160 7.26 13.44 -4.47
C MET A 160 6.22 13.96 -3.46
N ARG A 161 6.63 14.36 -2.25
CA ARG A 161 5.75 14.77 -1.15
C ARG A 161 4.72 15.84 -1.57
N TYR A 162 5.14 16.88 -2.29
CA TYR A 162 4.26 17.99 -2.68
C TYR A 162 3.26 17.62 -3.78
N GLU A 163 3.59 16.62 -4.60
CA GLU A 163 2.78 16.19 -5.76
C GLU A 163 1.92 14.96 -5.47
N CYS A 164 2.13 14.31 -4.32
CA CYS A 164 1.37 13.16 -3.88
C CYS A 164 0.14 13.61 -3.07
N SER A 165 -1.05 13.47 -3.64
CA SER A 165 -2.31 13.75 -2.91
C SER A 165 -2.48 12.89 -1.66
N GLY A 166 -1.85 11.72 -1.64
CA GLY A 166 -1.84 10.81 -0.50
C GLY A 166 -0.75 11.12 0.56
N CYS A 167 0.03 12.19 0.42
CA CYS A 167 1.05 12.53 1.39
C CYS A 167 0.42 13.13 2.64
N ILE A 168 0.72 12.57 3.82
CA ILE A 168 0.15 13.01 5.11
C ILE A 168 0.98 14.15 5.72
N VAL A 169 2.27 14.20 5.38
CA VAL A 169 3.16 15.29 5.75
C VAL A 169 3.27 16.16 4.50
N LYS A 170 2.69 17.36 4.49
CA LYS A 170 2.81 18.31 3.38
C LYS A 170 3.75 19.43 3.78
#